data_AF-A0A0G0VU74-F1
#
_entry.id   AF-A0A0G0VU74-F1
#
_cell.length_a   1.000
_cell.length_b   1.000
_cell.length_c   1.000
_cell.angle_alpha   90.00
_cell.angle_beta   90.00
_cell.angle_gamma   90.00
#
_symmetry.space_group_name_H-M   'P 1'
#
loop_
_entity.id
_entity.type
_entity.pdbx_description
1 polymer ?
#
loop_
_entity_poly.entity_id
_entity_poly.type
_entity_poly.pdbx_seq_one_letter_code
_entity_poly.pdbx_strand_id
1 'polypeptide(L)'
;MAKNEKVKTRFYITLLFVICLVFFLPFLIRPDFLTTRDNDLGRTYIPLFSFIRNSFFTYKQIPLWRPDQLMGEPFIDNPLSSLFYPANLLFLIFSVKFASVVYLFSHFLLVGIFTYLLARSFNFSSLSSFAAACLYVFSTKMLLHLSAGHITMIAAFSYFPLVFLSTRKIILQSESVWVVIGAISLTFMLVTYPTIFYYAVSL
;
A
#
# COMPACT_ATOMS: atom_id res chain seq x y z
N MET A 1 9.28 -2.94 -33.04
CA MET A 1 8.83 -1.84 -32.14
C MET A 1 8.46 -2.32 -30.74
N ALA A 2 7.58 -3.33 -30.59
CA ALA A 2 7.10 -3.81 -29.27
C ALA A 2 8.19 -4.35 -28.31
N LYS A 3 9.27 -4.96 -28.83
CA LYS A 3 10.39 -5.45 -28.00
C LYS A 3 11.13 -4.32 -27.27
N ASN A 4 11.35 -3.19 -27.93
CA ASN A 4 12.02 -2.03 -27.35
C ASN A 4 11.17 -1.37 -26.26
N GLU A 5 9.84 -1.34 -26.43
CA GLU A 5 8.94 -0.79 -25.42
C GLU A 5 8.92 -1.66 -24.16
N LYS A 6 8.92 -3.00 -24.28
CA LYS A 6 9.03 -3.90 -23.12
C LYS A 6 10.35 -3.71 -22.36
N VAL A 7 11.47 -3.51 -23.07
CA VAL A 7 12.78 -3.25 -22.45
C VAL A 7 12.76 -1.93 -21.69
N LYS A 8 12.24 -0.86 -22.30
CA LYS A 8 12.08 0.44 -21.62
C LYS A 8 11.20 0.34 -20.38
N THR A 9 10.06 -0.33 -20.46
CA THR A 9 9.16 -0.53 -19.31
C THR A 9 9.89 -1.23 -18.16
N ARG A 10 10.62 -2.32 -18.44
CA ARG A 10 11.41 -3.01 -17.41
C ARG A 10 12.46 -2.09 -16.80
N PHE A 11 13.19 -1.35 -17.63
CA PHE A 11 14.20 -0.39 -17.17
C PHE A 11 13.61 0.65 -16.22
N TYR A 12 12.49 1.29 -16.57
CA TYR A 12 11.88 2.32 -15.72
C TYR A 12 11.25 1.76 -14.44
N ILE A 13 10.68 0.55 -14.49
CA ILE A 13 10.18 -0.12 -13.28
C ILE A 13 11.35 -0.47 -12.33
N THR A 14 12.47 -0.98 -12.86
CA THR A 14 13.68 -1.21 -12.07
C THR A 14 14.22 0.09 -11.49
N LEU A 15 14.21 1.17 -12.26
CA LEU A 15 14.63 2.48 -11.78
C LEU A 15 13.73 3.01 -10.66
N LEU A 16 12.40 2.86 -10.77
CA LEU A 16 11.46 3.18 -9.69
C LEU A 16 11.74 2.36 -8.42
N PHE A 17 12.01 1.06 -8.59
CA PHE A 17 12.40 0.20 -7.47
C PHE A 17 13.65 0.71 -6.77
N VAL A 18 14.71 1.03 -7.51
CA VAL A 18 15.95 1.55 -6.95
C VAL A 18 15.72 2.88 -6.23
N ILE A 19 14.94 3.79 -6.81
CA ILE A 19 14.64 5.09 -6.17
C ILE A 19 13.86 4.91 -4.87
N CYS A 20 12.82 4.07 -4.87
CA CYS A 20 12.08 3.76 -3.64
C CYS A 20 12.99 3.07 -2.62
N LEU A 21 13.87 2.18 -3.07
CA LEU A 21 14.79 1.46 -2.20
C LEU A 21 15.77 2.43 -1.54
N VAL A 22 16.37 3.35 -2.30
CA VAL A 22 17.28 4.38 -1.78
C VAL A 22 16.57 5.26 -0.76
N PHE A 23 15.33 5.66 -1.02
CA PHE A 23 14.53 6.46 -0.08
C PHE A 23 14.22 5.69 1.22
N PHE A 24 13.86 4.41 1.13
CA PHE A 24 13.53 3.57 2.30
C PHE A 24 14.75 2.92 2.96
N LEU A 25 15.93 2.96 2.34
CA LEU A 25 17.16 2.31 2.82
C LEU A 25 17.49 2.62 4.29
N PRO A 26 17.49 3.89 4.76
CA PRO A 26 17.78 4.17 6.17
C PRO A 26 16.78 3.50 7.13
N PHE A 27 15.50 3.42 6.74
CA PHE A 27 14.45 2.77 7.53
C PHE A 27 14.54 1.25 7.46
N LEU A 28 15.00 0.68 6.34
CA LEU A 28 15.22 -0.76 6.22
C LEU A 28 16.39 -1.23 7.10
N ILE A 29 17.45 -0.43 7.18
CA ILE A 29 18.61 -0.71 8.04
C ILE A 29 18.26 -0.46 9.52
N ARG A 30 17.51 0.61 9.81
CA ARG A 30 17.08 0.97 11.17
C ARG A 30 15.59 1.29 11.21
N PRO A 31 14.72 0.27 11.37
CA PRO A 31 13.27 0.45 11.38
C PRO A 31 12.76 1.40 12.46
N ASP A 32 13.51 1.56 13.56
CA ASP A 32 13.14 2.45 14.67
C ASP A 32 12.99 3.91 14.22
N PHE A 33 13.79 4.36 13.24
CA PHE A 33 13.69 5.74 12.72
C PHE A 33 12.31 6.10 12.19
N LEU A 34 11.54 5.11 11.72
CA LEU A 34 10.17 5.32 11.27
C LEU A 34 9.14 4.91 12.32
N THR A 35 9.43 3.86 13.10
CA THR A 35 8.43 3.13 13.89
C THR A 35 8.37 3.51 15.37
N THR A 36 9.39 4.17 15.92
CA THR A 36 9.37 4.66 17.32
C THR A 36 9.05 6.15 17.42
N ARG A 37 8.50 6.73 16.35
CA ARG A 37 8.10 8.13 16.32
C ARG A 37 6.80 8.34 17.07
N ASP A 38 6.65 9.56 17.57
CA ASP A 38 5.46 9.98 18.29
C ASP A 38 4.32 10.38 17.32
N ASN A 39 3.86 9.40 16.55
CA ASN A 39 2.84 9.54 15.50
C ASN A 39 1.93 8.29 15.49
N ASP A 40 0.98 8.22 14.55
CA ASP A 40 0.01 7.11 14.51
C ASP A 40 0.67 5.75 14.29
N LEU A 41 1.78 5.71 13.52
CA LEU A 41 2.51 4.46 13.30
C LEU A 41 3.04 3.93 14.63
N GLY A 42 3.76 4.75 15.39
CA GLY A 42 4.36 4.34 16.66
C GLY A 42 3.33 4.13 17.78
N ARG A 43 2.34 5.01 17.90
CA ARG A 43 1.35 4.98 19.00
C ARG A 43 0.22 3.97 18.78
N THR A 44 -0.19 3.76 17.54
CA THR A 44 -1.40 2.99 17.23
C THR A 44 -1.06 1.70 16.50
N TYR A 45 -0.39 1.78 15.34
CA TYR A 45 -0.21 0.61 14.47
C TYR A 45 0.83 -0.38 14.99
N ILE A 46 1.94 0.08 15.56
CA ILE A 46 2.97 -0.82 16.12
C ILE A 46 2.39 -1.67 17.28
N PRO A 47 1.70 -1.11 18.28
CA PRO A 47 1.01 -1.91 19.29
C PRO A 47 -0.07 -2.83 18.70
N LEU A 48 -0.87 -2.32 17.76
CA LEU A 48 -1.95 -3.09 17.14
C LEU A 48 -1.42 -4.35 16.42
N PHE A 49 -0.39 -4.21 15.59
CA PHE A 49 0.20 -5.36 14.89
C PHE A 49 0.97 -6.29 15.83
N SER A 50 1.52 -5.75 16.93
CA SER A 50 2.12 -6.56 17.99
C SER A 50 1.08 -7.42 18.70
N PHE A 51 -0.12 -6.87 18.94
CA PHE A 51 -1.25 -7.61 19.50
C PHE A 51 -1.73 -8.72 18.57
N ILE A 52 -1.87 -8.46 17.26
CA ILE A 52 -2.20 -9.49 16.26
C ILE A 52 -1.18 -10.62 16.28
N ARG A 53 0.11 -10.24 16.21
CA ARG A 53 1.21 -11.20 16.21
C ARG A 53 1.22 -12.06 17.47
N ASN A 54 1.07 -11.45 18.64
CA ASN A 54 1.03 -12.16 19.92
C ASN A 54 -0.20 -13.08 20.03
N SER A 55 -1.37 -12.62 19.56
CA SER A 55 -2.61 -13.43 19.48
C SER A 55 -2.40 -14.71 18.69
N PHE A 56 -1.74 -14.58 17.53
CA PHE A 56 -1.47 -15.71 16.64
C PHE A 56 -0.40 -16.66 17.20
N PHE A 57 0.75 -16.13 17.65
CA PHE A 57 1.88 -16.98 18.04
C PHE A 57 1.75 -17.57 19.45
N THR A 58 1.20 -16.81 20.39
CA THR A 58 1.10 -17.21 21.81
C THR A 58 -0.21 -17.94 22.09
N TYR A 59 -1.34 -17.36 21.67
CA TYR A 59 -2.67 -17.89 21.98
C TYR A 59 -3.26 -18.77 20.88
N LYS A 60 -2.59 -18.89 19.73
CA LYS A 60 -3.02 -19.70 18.58
C LYS A 60 -4.43 -19.38 18.10
N GLN A 61 -4.82 -18.12 18.20
CA GLN A 61 -6.16 -17.66 17.87
C GLN A 61 -6.14 -16.43 16.97
N ILE A 62 -7.21 -16.26 16.21
CA ILE A 62 -7.52 -15.00 15.54
C ILE A 62 -8.06 -14.04 16.61
N PRO A 63 -7.50 -12.83 16.77
CA PRO A 63 -7.97 -11.89 17.77
C PRO A 63 -9.38 -11.40 17.45
N LEU A 64 -10.36 -11.80 18.27
CA LEU A 64 -11.75 -11.33 18.16
C LEU A 64 -12.04 -10.14 19.07
N TRP A 65 -11.36 -10.07 20.22
CA TRP A 65 -11.52 -9.02 21.22
C TRP A 65 -10.15 -8.50 21.65
N ARG A 66 -10.05 -7.18 21.81
CA ARG A 66 -8.83 -6.51 22.27
C ARG A 66 -9.11 -5.78 23.58
N PRO A 67 -8.50 -6.17 24.72
CA PRO A 67 -8.87 -5.65 26.04
C PRO A 67 -8.18 -4.34 26.44
N ASP A 68 -7.08 -3.98 25.79
CA ASP A 68 -6.18 -2.89 26.19
C ASP A 68 -6.61 -1.49 25.73
N GLN A 69 -7.60 -1.40 24.84
CA GLN A 69 -8.09 -0.12 24.32
C GLN A 69 -9.55 0.11 24.72
N LEU A 70 -9.86 1.28 25.29
CA LEU A 70 -11.23 1.72 25.64
C LEU A 70 -12.02 0.74 26.54
N MET A 71 -11.37 0.11 27.52
CA MET A 71 -11.96 -0.96 28.37
C MET A 71 -12.32 -2.24 27.58
N GLY A 72 -11.89 -2.33 26.33
CA GLY A 72 -12.06 -3.43 25.43
C GLY A 72 -12.89 -3.06 24.20
N GLU A 73 -12.50 -3.61 23.04
CA GLU A 73 -13.21 -3.41 21.78
C GLU A 73 -13.21 -4.69 20.92
N PRO A 74 -14.23 -4.88 20.06
CA PRO A 74 -14.21 -5.89 19.01
C PRO A 74 -13.04 -5.63 18.06
N PHE A 75 -12.15 -6.62 17.90
CA PHE A 75 -10.95 -6.47 17.10
C PHE A 75 -11.16 -6.86 15.63
N ILE A 76 -11.99 -7.88 15.37
CA ILE A 76 -12.26 -8.36 14.01
C ILE A 76 -12.94 -7.29 13.14
N ASP A 77 -13.74 -6.43 13.75
CA ASP A 77 -14.46 -5.33 13.10
C ASP A 77 -13.69 -4.00 13.19
N ASN A 78 -12.45 -4.02 13.71
CA ASN A 78 -11.66 -2.81 13.80
C ASN A 78 -11.08 -2.46 12.41
N PRO A 79 -11.53 -1.36 11.77
CA PRO A 79 -11.08 -1.00 10.42
C PRO A 79 -9.60 -0.62 10.36
N LEU A 80 -9.00 -0.16 11.47
CA LEU A 80 -7.57 0.15 11.55
C LEU A 80 -6.70 -1.12 11.54
N SER A 81 -7.26 -2.26 11.98
CA SER A 81 -6.51 -3.51 11.99
C SER A 81 -6.31 -4.07 10.59
N SER A 82 -7.29 -3.82 9.70
CA SER A 82 -7.39 -4.43 8.38
C SER A 82 -7.01 -5.92 8.42
N LEU A 83 -7.47 -6.66 9.44
CA LEU A 83 -6.93 -7.97 9.83
C LEU A 83 -6.76 -8.95 8.65
N PHE A 84 -7.71 -8.96 7.73
CA PHE A 84 -7.74 -9.84 6.55
C PHE A 84 -7.08 -9.25 5.30
N TYR A 85 -6.39 -8.13 5.42
CA TYR A 85 -5.62 -7.56 4.32
C TYR A 85 -4.36 -8.41 4.06
N PRO A 86 -4.15 -8.94 2.84
CA PRO A 86 -3.08 -9.92 2.61
C PRO A 86 -1.66 -9.44 2.95
N ALA A 87 -1.36 -8.14 2.79
CA ALA A 87 -0.04 -7.62 3.15
C ALA A 87 0.22 -7.64 4.67
N ASN A 88 -0.82 -7.81 5.51
CA ASN A 88 -0.64 -7.95 6.94
C ASN A 88 0.04 -9.26 7.34
N LEU A 89 0.11 -10.25 6.43
CA LEU A 89 0.91 -11.45 6.64
C LEU A 89 2.40 -11.13 6.90
N LEU A 90 2.90 -9.99 6.41
CA LEU A 90 4.26 -9.52 6.71
C LEU A 90 4.51 -9.38 8.22
N PHE A 91 3.49 -8.98 9.00
CA PHE A 91 3.60 -8.82 10.46
C PHE A 91 3.63 -10.16 11.22
N LEU A 92 3.24 -11.25 10.57
CA LEU A 92 3.40 -12.61 11.11
C LEU A 92 4.79 -13.16 10.79
N ILE A 93 5.34 -12.83 9.63
CA ILE A 93 6.62 -13.37 9.15
C ILE A 93 7.82 -12.62 9.78
N PHE A 94 7.77 -11.30 9.81
CA PHE A 94 8.89 -10.46 10.28
C PHE A 94 8.62 -9.85 11.65
N SER A 95 9.61 -9.16 12.23
CA SER A 95 9.38 -8.29 13.39
C SER A 95 8.44 -7.15 12.99
N VAL A 96 7.56 -6.73 13.90
CA VAL A 96 6.50 -5.74 13.60
C VAL A 96 7.07 -4.42 13.04
N LYS A 97 8.20 -3.96 13.59
CA LYS A 97 8.87 -2.75 13.10
C LYS A 97 9.40 -2.91 11.69
N PHE A 98 10.12 -4.00 11.39
CA PHE A 98 10.65 -4.26 10.06
C PHE A 98 9.53 -4.49 9.04
N ALA A 99 8.51 -5.28 9.42
CA ALA A 99 7.32 -5.50 8.62
C ALA A 99 6.63 -4.19 8.23
N SER A 100 6.53 -3.22 9.15
CA SER A 100 5.95 -1.90 8.87
C SER A 100 6.70 -1.14 7.78
N VAL A 101 8.04 -1.18 7.82
CA VAL A 101 8.88 -0.52 6.80
C VAL A 101 8.73 -1.21 5.45
N VAL A 102 8.79 -2.55 5.42
CA VAL A 102 8.60 -3.33 4.19
C VAL A 102 7.21 -3.08 3.60
N TYR A 103 6.17 -3.07 4.44
CA TYR A 103 4.81 -2.75 4.02
C TYR A 103 4.75 -1.37 3.36
N LEU A 104 5.27 -0.32 4.01
CA LEU A 104 5.26 1.03 3.45
C LEU A 104 6.05 1.11 2.14
N PHE A 105 7.25 0.54 2.10
CA PHE A 105 8.08 0.43 0.89
C PHE A 105 7.32 -0.23 -0.26
N SER A 106 6.67 -1.38 -0.01
CA SER A 106 5.91 -2.10 -1.03
C SER A 106 4.76 -1.27 -1.58
N HIS A 107 4.01 -0.55 -0.73
CA HIS A 107 2.88 0.27 -1.20
C HIS A 107 3.34 1.52 -1.95
N PHE A 108 4.45 2.15 -1.55
CA PHE A 108 5.08 3.23 -2.33
C PHE A 108 5.51 2.73 -3.72
N LEU A 109 6.09 1.52 -3.79
CA LEU A 109 6.46 0.91 -5.06
C LEU A 109 5.22 0.61 -5.92
N LEU A 110 4.14 0.11 -5.33
CA LEU A 110 2.88 -0.16 -6.03
C LEU A 110 2.27 1.12 -6.61
N VAL A 111 2.25 2.23 -5.86
CA VAL A 111 1.85 3.56 -6.37
C VAL A 111 2.61 3.87 -7.65
N GLY A 112 3.95 3.75 -7.62
CA GLY A 112 4.80 4.07 -8.75
C GLY A 112 4.55 3.17 -9.96
N ILE A 113 4.47 1.85 -9.75
CA ILE A 113 4.24 0.89 -10.83
C ILE A 113 2.87 1.12 -11.47
N PHE A 114 1.80 1.24 -10.67
CA PHE A 114 0.46 1.40 -11.21
C PHE A 114 0.30 2.76 -11.90
N THR A 115 0.88 3.82 -11.37
CA THR A 115 0.89 5.14 -12.02
C THR A 115 1.64 5.11 -13.35
N TYR A 116 2.79 4.44 -13.40
CA TYR A 116 3.54 4.25 -14.65
C TYR A 116 2.69 3.52 -15.70
N LEU A 117 2.07 2.40 -15.32
CA LEU A 117 1.22 1.62 -16.23
C LEU A 117 -0.03 2.41 -16.68
N LEU A 118 -0.64 3.16 -15.78
CA LEU A 118 -1.75 4.06 -16.08
C LEU A 118 -1.33 5.10 -17.12
N ALA A 119 -0.23 5.82 -16.90
CA ALA A 119 0.27 6.82 -17.86
C ALA A 119 0.60 6.21 -19.23
N ARG A 120 1.16 4.99 -19.25
CA ARG A 120 1.39 4.24 -20.49
C ARG A 120 0.10 3.88 -21.23
N SER A 121 -1.00 3.66 -20.52
CA SER A 121 -2.31 3.41 -21.13
C SER A 121 -2.92 4.66 -21.81
N PHE A 122 -2.39 5.86 -21.52
CA PHE A 122 -2.71 7.11 -22.22
C PHE A 122 -1.74 7.42 -23.37
N ASN A 123 -0.91 6.46 -23.78
CA ASN A 123 0.10 6.62 -24.84
C ASN A 123 1.20 7.66 -24.53
N PHE A 124 1.41 8.01 -23.26
CA PHE A 124 2.54 8.86 -22.88
C PHE A 124 3.88 8.16 -23.13
N SER A 125 4.92 8.97 -23.40
CA SER A 125 6.29 8.45 -23.53
C SER A 125 6.72 7.71 -22.26
N SER A 126 7.67 6.79 -22.37
CA SER A 126 8.17 6.03 -21.20
C SER A 126 8.77 6.96 -20.14
N LEU A 127 9.44 8.03 -20.57
CA LEU A 127 10.01 9.03 -19.68
C LEU A 127 8.92 9.85 -18.98
N SER A 128 7.91 10.32 -19.71
CA SER A 128 6.77 11.06 -19.12
C SER A 128 5.97 10.20 -18.14
N SER A 129 5.81 8.91 -18.44
CA SER A 129 5.14 7.96 -17.56
C SER A 129 5.95 7.71 -16.28
N PHE A 130 7.28 7.64 -16.39
CA PHE A 130 8.17 7.55 -15.24
C PHE A 130 8.14 8.83 -14.39
N ALA A 131 8.16 10.00 -15.02
CA ALA A 131 8.01 11.27 -14.32
C ALA A 131 6.69 11.33 -13.54
N ALA A 132 5.57 10.95 -14.17
CA ALA A 132 4.26 10.88 -13.49
C ALA A 132 4.28 9.93 -12.28
N ALA A 133 4.90 8.76 -12.42
CA ALA A 133 5.07 7.81 -11.32
C ALA A 133 5.86 8.40 -10.15
N CYS A 134 7.01 9.04 -10.42
CA CYS A 134 7.79 9.71 -9.37
C CYS A 134 7.01 10.83 -8.69
N LEU A 135 6.26 11.63 -9.46
CA LEU A 135 5.45 12.73 -8.92
C LEU A 135 4.35 12.23 -7.97
N TYR A 136 3.70 11.09 -8.24
CA TYR A 136 2.75 10.51 -7.30
C TYR A 136 3.48 9.93 -6.09
N VAL A 137 4.45 9.03 -6.30
CA VAL A 137 5.18 8.35 -5.21
C VAL A 137 5.70 9.35 -4.16
N PHE A 138 6.27 10.47 -4.61
CA PHE A 138 6.83 11.52 -3.75
C PHE A 138 5.91 12.74 -3.61
N SER A 139 4.62 12.60 -3.93
CA SER A 139 3.64 13.65 -3.71
C SER A 139 3.54 14.01 -2.23
N THR A 140 3.15 15.26 -1.96
CA THR A 140 2.87 15.74 -0.60
C THR A 140 1.88 14.84 0.12
N LYS A 141 0.87 14.30 -0.59
CA LYS A 141 -0.12 13.39 0.00
C LYS A 141 0.54 12.13 0.56
N MET A 142 1.41 11.48 -0.22
CA MET A 142 2.13 10.28 0.21
C MET A 142 3.11 10.57 1.35
N LEU A 143 3.91 11.63 1.21
CA LEU A 143 4.96 11.95 2.19
C LEU A 143 4.39 12.43 3.54
N LEU A 144 3.32 13.23 3.54
CA LEU A 144 2.68 13.66 4.79
C LEU A 144 2.02 12.49 5.53
N HIS A 145 1.35 11.57 4.82
CA HIS A 145 0.79 10.39 5.45
C HIS A 145 1.86 9.42 5.94
N LEU A 146 3.02 9.36 5.29
CA LEU A 146 4.17 8.59 5.79
C LEU A 146 4.70 9.20 7.09
N SER A 147 4.86 10.53 7.13
CA SER A 147 5.32 11.25 8.32
C SER A 147 4.32 11.13 9.49
N ALA A 148 3.02 11.22 9.20
CA ALA A 148 1.95 11.06 10.17
C ALA A 148 1.77 9.60 10.63
N GLY A 149 2.27 8.62 9.87
CA GLY A 149 2.20 7.20 10.21
C GLY A 149 0.90 6.51 9.80
N HIS A 150 0.17 7.05 8.82
CA HIS A 150 -1.11 6.51 8.35
C HIS A 150 -0.90 5.35 7.36
N ILE A 151 -0.41 4.22 7.86
CA ILE A 151 0.01 3.05 7.05
C ILE A 151 -1.13 2.47 6.19
N THR A 152 -2.34 2.34 6.74
CA THR A 152 -3.52 1.82 6.02
C THR A 152 -4.00 2.78 4.94
N MET A 153 -3.91 4.09 5.19
CA MET A 153 -4.26 5.13 4.24
C MET A 153 -3.31 5.12 3.03
N ILE A 154 -2.01 4.92 3.26
CA ILE A 154 -1.00 4.74 2.21
C ILE A 154 -1.31 3.49 1.37
N ALA A 155 -1.69 2.39 2.02
CA ALA A 155 -2.07 1.18 1.30
C ALA A 155 -3.28 1.41 0.41
N ALA A 156 -4.34 2.05 0.92
CA ALA A 156 -5.50 2.41 0.12
C ALA A 156 -5.11 3.33 -1.06
N PHE A 157 -4.26 4.34 -0.82
CA PHE A 157 -3.79 5.22 -1.88
C PHE A 157 -3.03 4.52 -3.00
N SER A 158 -2.33 3.43 -2.67
CA SER A 158 -1.55 2.69 -3.65
C SER A 158 -2.39 2.11 -4.78
N TYR A 159 -3.66 1.80 -4.53
CA TYR A 159 -4.53 1.17 -5.51
C TYR A 159 -5.25 2.15 -6.45
N PHE A 160 -5.23 3.47 -6.19
CA PHE A 160 -5.94 4.45 -7.03
C PHE A 160 -5.56 4.36 -8.51
N PRO A 161 -4.26 4.38 -8.89
CA PRO A 161 -3.90 4.31 -10.29
C PRO A 161 -4.33 2.98 -10.93
N LEU A 162 -4.38 1.89 -10.16
CA LEU A 162 -4.80 0.59 -10.65
C LEU A 162 -6.30 0.51 -10.90
N VAL A 163 -7.11 1.16 -10.05
CA VAL A 163 -8.56 1.31 -10.28
C VAL A 163 -8.79 2.07 -11.58
N PHE A 164 -8.17 3.24 -11.76
CA PHE A 164 -8.29 4.01 -13.01
C PHE A 164 -7.80 3.25 -14.24
N LEU A 165 -6.70 2.51 -14.12
CA LEU A 165 -6.17 1.68 -15.19
C LEU A 165 -7.16 0.58 -15.56
N SER A 166 -7.72 -0.09 -14.56
CA SER A 166 -8.70 -1.15 -14.75
C SER A 166 -9.97 -0.62 -15.42
N THR A 167 -10.53 0.49 -14.93
CA THR A 167 -11.70 1.15 -15.53
C THR A 167 -11.44 1.50 -16.99
N ARG A 168 -10.30 2.12 -17.29
CA ARG A 168 -9.93 2.46 -18.67
C ARG A 168 -9.81 1.22 -19.56
N LYS A 169 -9.22 0.14 -19.05
CA LYS A 169 -9.05 -1.11 -19.80
C LYS A 169 -10.36 -1.83 -20.05
N ILE A 170 -11.28 -1.83 -19.08
CA ILE A 170 -12.64 -2.36 -19.24
C ILE A 170 -13.36 -1.61 -20.36
N ILE A 171 -13.35 -0.27 -20.32
CA ILE A 171 -14.04 0.58 -21.30
C ILE A 171 -13.47 0.39 -22.72
N LEU A 172 -12.13 0.32 -22.85
CA LEU A 172 -11.49 0.34 -24.17
C LEU A 172 -11.23 -1.04 -24.79
N GLN A 173 -11.05 -2.07 -23.97
CA GLN A 173 -10.56 -3.39 -24.44
C GLN A 173 -11.48 -4.55 -24.04
N SER A 174 -12.50 -4.31 -23.19
CA SER A 174 -13.50 -5.32 -22.77
C SER A 174 -12.91 -6.64 -22.24
N GLU A 175 -11.70 -6.62 -21.67
CA GLU A 175 -11.11 -7.84 -21.08
C GLU A 175 -11.60 -8.04 -19.64
N SER A 176 -12.18 -9.20 -19.35
CA SER A 176 -12.75 -9.55 -18.04
C SER A 176 -11.72 -9.57 -16.91
N VAL A 177 -10.44 -9.79 -17.23
CA VAL A 177 -9.34 -9.75 -16.25
C VAL A 177 -9.26 -8.41 -15.54
N TRP A 178 -9.52 -7.29 -16.23
CA TRP A 178 -9.49 -5.97 -15.60
C TRP A 178 -10.68 -5.71 -14.68
N VAL A 179 -11.81 -6.39 -14.88
CA VAL A 179 -12.92 -6.37 -13.92
C VAL A 179 -12.48 -6.98 -12.60
N VAL A 180 -11.79 -8.12 -12.66
CA VAL A 180 -11.28 -8.81 -11.46
C VAL A 180 -10.21 -7.96 -10.76
N ILE A 181 -9.24 -7.42 -11.52
CA ILE A 181 -8.18 -6.57 -10.95
C ILE A 181 -8.76 -5.30 -10.32
N GLY A 182 -9.73 -4.66 -10.98
CA GLY A 182 -10.43 -3.50 -10.45
C GLY A 182 -11.20 -3.82 -9.16
N ALA A 183 -11.95 -4.92 -9.14
CA ALA A 183 -12.70 -5.36 -7.97
C ALA A 183 -11.81 -5.71 -6.77
N ILE A 184 -10.68 -6.40 -7.01
CA ILE A 184 -9.68 -6.70 -5.97
C ILE A 184 -9.08 -5.39 -5.43
N SER A 185 -8.74 -4.45 -6.31
CA SER A 185 -8.18 -3.14 -5.91
C SER A 185 -9.15 -2.37 -5.02
N LEU A 186 -10.42 -2.30 -5.42
CA LEU A 186 -11.48 -1.68 -4.64
C LEU A 186 -11.72 -2.39 -3.30
N THR A 187 -11.68 -3.72 -3.28
CA THR A 187 -11.80 -4.51 -2.04
C THR A 187 -10.65 -4.20 -1.09
N PHE A 188 -9.41 -4.11 -1.59
CA PHE A 188 -8.26 -3.75 -0.78
C PHE A 188 -8.35 -2.31 -0.27
N MET A 189 -8.86 -1.36 -1.05
CA MET A 189 -9.17 -0.02 -0.55
C MET A 189 -10.22 -0.05 0.56
N LEU A 190 -11.28 -0.83 0.40
CA LEU A 190 -12.35 -0.94 1.40
C LEU A 190 -11.83 -1.51 2.72
N VAL A 191 -11.05 -2.59 2.66
CA VAL A 191 -10.49 -3.26 3.85
C VAL A 191 -9.43 -2.41 4.54
N THR A 192 -8.66 -1.62 3.79
CA THR A 192 -7.60 -0.78 4.37
C THR A 192 -8.13 0.57 4.86
N TYR A 193 -8.98 1.24 4.07
CA TYR A 193 -9.49 2.56 4.44
C TYR A 193 -10.83 2.88 3.72
N PRO A 194 -11.99 2.60 4.34
CA PRO A 194 -13.30 2.74 3.70
C PRO A 194 -13.59 4.13 3.11
N THR A 195 -13.13 5.21 3.75
CA THR A 195 -13.34 6.57 3.23
C THR A 195 -12.69 6.77 1.86
N ILE A 196 -11.51 6.17 1.64
CA ILE A 196 -10.81 6.26 0.35
C ILE A 196 -11.55 5.47 -0.72
N PHE A 197 -12.09 4.30 -0.36
CA PHE A 197 -12.94 3.52 -1.26
C PHE A 197 -14.15 4.34 -1.74
N TYR A 198 -14.85 5.04 -0.84
CA TYR A 198 -16.00 5.87 -1.24
C TYR A 198 -15.60 6.98 -2.23
N TYR A 199 -14.46 7.63 -2.02
CA TYR A 199 -13.94 8.62 -2.98
C TYR A 199 -13.60 7.99 -4.33
N ALA A 200 -13.02 6.79 -4.35
CA ALA A 200 -12.65 6.11 -5.59
C ALA A 200 -13.86 5.70 -6.45
N VAL A 201 -14.97 5.32 -5.81
CA VAL A 201 -16.20 4.91 -6.51
C VAL A 201 -17.07 6.09 -6.94
N SER A 202 -16.90 7.26 -6.31
CA SER A 202 -17.68 8.47 -6.62
C SER A 202 -17.12 9.30 -7.79
N LEU A 203 -15.96 8.92 -8.34
CA LEU A 203 -15.26 9.59 -9.44
C LEU A 203 -15.59 8.92 -10.79
#